data_AF-A0A222FMA7-F1
#
_entry.id   AF-A0A222FMA7-F1
#
_cell.length_a   1.000
_cell.length_b   1.000
_cell.length_c   1.000
_cell.angle_alpha   90.00
_cell.angle_beta   90.00
_cell.angle_gamma   90.00
#
_symmetry.space_group_name_H-M   'P 1'
#
loop_
_entity.id
_entity.type
_entity.pdbx_description
1 polymer ?
#
loop_
_entity_poly.entity_id
_entity_poly.type
_entity_poly.pdbx_seq_one_letter_code
_entity_poly.pdbx_strand_id
1 'polypeptide(L)'
;MAALHTLASRMVFIAITALVSLGVTLRLSEPVTAQADIGPAVERQAAVFLNSYGFAQIKRIHFTKDAGITGVQGWSQHCQGFLHIMVMPQGDEFLSLWQSRSASINNRTAFVFQQRISPQFPSFDFWWQSMLHALLARLHIKALTPPEPVVALSFPQRCETLTRLPWQHLFTVGEA
;
A
#
# COMPACT_ATOMS: atom_id res chain seq x y z
N MET A 1 -20.86 -44.52 -0.41
CA MET A 1 -20.13 -43.38 0.20
C MET A 1 -19.34 -42.54 -0.82
N ALA A 2 -18.79 -43.11 -1.91
CA ALA A 2 -18.04 -42.33 -2.91
C ALA A 2 -18.84 -41.24 -3.67
N ALA A 3 -20.14 -41.45 -3.91
CA ALA A 3 -21.01 -40.51 -4.62
C ALA A 3 -21.36 -39.24 -3.82
N LEU A 4 -21.36 -39.31 -2.48
CA LEU A 4 -21.68 -38.17 -1.62
C LEU A 4 -20.51 -37.17 -1.55
N HIS A 5 -19.27 -37.69 -1.52
CA HIS A 5 -18.05 -36.87 -1.56
C HIS A 5 -17.89 -36.12 -2.89
N THR A 6 -18.35 -36.70 -4.00
CA THR A 6 -18.28 -36.06 -5.33
C THR A 6 -19.32 -34.96 -5.51
N LEU A 7 -20.48 -35.05 -4.84
CA LEU A 7 -21.51 -34.02 -4.90
C LEU A 7 -21.17 -32.83 -4.02
N ALA A 8 -20.65 -33.09 -2.81
CA ALA A 8 -20.15 -32.07 -1.90
C ALA A 8 -18.96 -31.30 -2.50
N SER A 9 -18.00 -31.99 -3.14
CA SER A 9 -16.86 -31.32 -3.79
C SER A 9 -17.29 -30.43 -4.96
N ARG A 10 -18.28 -30.85 -5.75
CA ARG A 10 -18.85 -30.05 -6.84
C ARG A 10 -19.58 -28.81 -6.33
N MET A 11 -20.37 -28.92 -5.26
CA MET A 11 -21.05 -27.76 -4.68
C MET A 11 -20.07 -26.75 -4.08
N VAL A 12 -19.01 -27.23 -3.40
CA VAL A 12 -17.94 -26.35 -2.91
C VAL A 12 -17.22 -25.67 -4.07
N PHE A 13 -16.91 -26.40 -5.14
CA PHE A 13 -16.24 -25.82 -6.31
C PHE A 13 -17.11 -24.76 -6.99
N ILE A 14 -18.41 -25.00 -7.14
CA ILE A 14 -19.38 -24.03 -7.69
C ILE A 14 -19.49 -22.80 -6.80
N ALA A 15 -19.56 -22.98 -5.47
CA ALA A 15 -19.61 -21.87 -4.53
C ALA A 15 -18.34 -21.01 -4.61
N ILE A 16 -17.16 -21.64 -4.69
CA ILE A 16 -15.88 -20.94 -4.85
C ILE A 16 -15.83 -20.21 -6.20
N THR A 17 -16.22 -20.86 -7.31
CA THR A 17 -16.21 -20.20 -8.63
C THR A 17 -17.22 -19.06 -8.70
N ALA A 18 -18.39 -19.19 -8.09
CA ALA A 18 -19.36 -18.10 -8.00
C ALA A 18 -18.81 -16.93 -7.19
N LEU A 19 -18.17 -17.18 -6.03
CA LEU A 19 -17.53 -16.15 -5.22
C LEU A 19 -16.38 -15.45 -5.95
N VAL A 20 -15.53 -16.21 -6.65
CA VAL A 20 -14.42 -15.66 -7.43
C VAL A 20 -14.94 -14.85 -8.62
N SER A 21 -15.91 -15.38 -9.37
CA SER A 21 -16.48 -14.69 -10.54
C SER A 21 -17.21 -13.42 -10.13
N LEU A 22 -17.94 -13.46 -9.01
CA LEU A 22 -18.54 -12.28 -8.42
C LEU A 22 -17.43 -11.29 -8.06
N GLY A 23 -16.42 -11.68 -7.28
CA GLY A 23 -15.29 -10.82 -6.90
C GLY A 23 -14.59 -10.15 -8.10
N VAL A 24 -14.36 -10.87 -9.19
CA VAL A 24 -13.77 -10.32 -10.43
C VAL A 24 -14.70 -9.31 -11.11
N THR A 25 -15.98 -9.65 -11.25
CA THR A 25 -16.98 -8.77 -11.86
C THR A 25 -17.16 -7.51 -11.02
N LEU A 26 -17.10 -7.65 -9.71
CA LEU A 26 -17.18 -6.55 -8.76
C LEU A 26 -16.03 -5.55 -8.95
N ARG A 27 -14.79 -6.06 -9.09
CA ARG A 27 -13.58 -5.24 -9.31
C ARG A 27 -13.59 -4.49 -10.65
N LEU A 28 -14.21 -5.06 -11.69
CA LEU A 28 -14.28 -4.44 -13.01
C LEU A 28 -15.30 -3.29 -13.12
N SER A 29 -16.24 -3.17 -12.17
CA SER A 29 -17.34 -2.20 -12.29
C SER A 29 -17.15 -0.91 -11.48
N GLU A 30 -16.19 -0.86 -10.55
CA GLU A 30 -15.97 0.35 -9.75
C GLU A 30 -15.11 1.37 -10.50
N PRO A 31 -15.48 2.67 -10.46
CA PRO A 31 -14.59 3.72 -10.94
C PRO A 31 -13.35 3.77 -10.05
N VAL A 32 -12.17 3.96 -10.68
CA VAL A 32 -10.83 4.04 -10.05
C VAL A 32 -10.66 5.28 -9.12
N THR A 33 -11.76 5.92 -8.72
CA THR A 33 -11.76 7.22 -8.05
C THR A 33 -11.39 7.18 -6.57
N ALA A 34 -11.61 6.07 -5.85
CA ALA A 34 -11.37 6.02 -4.40
C ALA A 34 -9.88 6.21 -4.00
N GLN A 35 -8.93 5.88 -4.88
CA GLN A 35 -7.50 5.98 -4.58
C GLN A 35 -6.88 7.33 -4.98
N ALA A 36 -7.47 8.01 -5.98
CA ALA A 36 -6.91 9.23 -6.55
C ALA A 36 -6.77 10.35 -5.50
N ASP A 37 -7.64 10.37 -4.50
CA ASP A 37 -7.66 11.39 -3.45
C ASP A 37 -6.78 11.06 -2.21
N ILE A 38 -6.47 9.77 -1.96
CA ILE A 38 -5.71 9.35 -0.77
C ILE A 38 -4.21 9.63 -0.94
N GLY A 39 -3.66 9.38 -2.14
CA GLY A 39 -2.24 9.56 -2.44
C GLY A 39 -1.70 10.95 -2.07
N PRO A 40 -2.30 12.05 -2.57
CA PRO A 40 -1.87 13.41 -2.27
C PRO A 40 -1.98 13.81 -0.80
N ALA A 41 -2.92 13.24 -0.04
CA ALA A 41 -3.06 13.49 1.39
C ALA A 41 -1.91 12.81 2.16
N VAL A 42 -1.68 11.52 1.92
CA VAL A 42 -0.60 10.76 2.55
C VAL A 42 0.77 11.31 2.15
N GLU A 43 0.97 11.77 0.92
CA GLU A 43 2.21 12.44 0.51
C GLU A 43 2.47 13.72 1.31
N ARG A 44 1.44 14.55 1.54
CA ARG A 44 1.58 15.74 2.39
C ARG A 44 1.93 15.35 3.83
N GLN A 45 1.25 14.35 4.39
CA GLN A 45 1.54 13.85 5.73
C GLN A 45 2.95 13.29 5.84
N ALA A 46 3.41 12.54 4.83
CA ALA A 46 4.77 12.03 4.74
C ALA A 46 5.80 13.17 4.70
N ALA A 47 5.56 14.24 3.94
CA ALA A 47 6.45 15.39 3.92
C ALA A 47 6.56 16.07 5.30
N VAL A 48 5.44 16.26 6.01
CA VAL A 48 5.46 16.84 7.36
C VAL A 48 6.15 15.90 8.35
N PHE A 49 5.84 14.60 8.30
CA PHE A 49 6.49 13.57 9.11
C PHE A 49 8.01 13.58 8.93
N LEU A 50 8.49 13.56 7.69
CA LEU A 50 9.93 13.62 7.43
C LEU A 50 10.56 14.90 7.96
N ASN A 51 9.88 16.03 7.81
CA ASN A 51 10.37 17.30 8.33
C ASN A 51 10.47 17.29 9.87
N SER A 52 9.47 16.73 10.58
CA SER A 52 9.48 16.63 12.04
C SER A 52 10.57 15.72 12.59
N TYR A 53 11.10 14.79 11.78
CA TYR A 53 12.17 13.87 12.18
C TYR A 53 13.53 14.21 11.55
N GLY A 54 13.73 15.47 11.13
CA GLY A 54 15.05 15.99 10.77
C GLY A 54 15.54 15.60 9.37
N PHE A 55 14.64 15.16 8.48
CA PHE A 55 14.98 15.01 7.07
C PHE A 55 15.04 16.38 6.40
N ALA A 56 15.97 16.55 5.47
CA ALA A 56 16.17 17.76 4.69
C ALA A 56 15.80 17.54 3.21
N GLN A 57 15.79 18.61 2.41
CA GLN A 57 15.55 18.54 0.96
C GLN A 57 14.27 17.77 0.58
N ILE A 58 13.22 17.98 1.38
CA ILE A 58 11.96 17.27 1.22
C ILE A 58 11.27 17.83 -0.03
N LYS A 59 10.97 16.95 -0.99
CA LYS A 59 10.27 17.33 -2.21
C LYS A 59 9.40 16.20 -2.72
N ARG A 60 8.34 16.57 -3.43
CA ARG A 60 7.54 15.63 -4.22
C ARG A 60 8.36 15.15 -5.42
N ILE A 61 8.28 13.87 -5.74
CA ILE A 61 8.94 13.27 -6.89
C ILE A 61 7.97 12.41 -7.70
N HIS A 62 8.29 12.24 -8.98
CA HIS A 62 7.59 11.36 -9.89
C HIS A 62 8.45 10.12 -10.13
N PHE A 63 7.86 8.94 -9.98
CA PHE A 63 8.53 7.66 -10.22
C PHE A 63 8.34 7.17 -11.65
N THR A 64 7.33 7.69 -12.35
CA THR A 64 7.03 7.38 -13.75
C THR A 64 7.09 8.63 -14.62
N LYS A 65 7.37 8.44 -15.92
CA LYS A 65 7.50 9.55 -16.90
C LYS A 65 6.17 10.26 -17.17
N ASP A 66 5.07 9.52 -17.09
CA ASP A 66 3.71 10.04 -17.23
C ASP A 66 3.20 10.76 -15.97
N ALA A 67 4.04 10.88 -14.93
CA ALA A 67 3.70 11.46 -13.63
C ALA A 67 2.55 10.76 -12.89
N GLY A 68 2.12 9.58 -13.35
CA GLY A 68 1.02 8.81 -12.74
C GLY A 68 1.34 8.26 -11.36
N ILE A 69 2.63 8.08 -11.03
CA ILE A 69 3.08 7.59 -9.72
C ILE A 69 3.97 8.62 -9.06
N THR A 70 3.49 9.16 -7.96
CA THR A 70 4.19 10.18 -7.18
C THR A 70 4.56 9.68 -5.80
N GLY A 71 5.40 10.46 -5.13
CA GLY A 71 5.76 10.24 -3.75
C GLY A 71 6.60 11.38 -3.21
N VAL A 72 7.21 11.14 -2.06
CA VAL A 72 8.04 12.10 -1.36
C VAL A 72 9.46 11.57 -1.26
N GLN A 73 10.44 12.44 -1.45
CA GLN A 73 11.81 12.16 -1.04
C GLN A 73 12.23 13.07 0.11
N GLY A 74 13.10 12.58 0.98
CA GLY A 74 13.78 13.37 2.00
C GLY A 74 15.20 12.86 2.22
N TRP A 75 16.16 13.78 2.32
CA TRP A 75 17.55 13.48 2.65
C TRP A 75 17.71 13.24 4.16
N SER A 76 18.35 12.14 4.54
CA SER A 76 18.75 11.87 5.91
C SER A 76 20.26 11.99 6.07
N GLN A 77 20.69 12.89 6.97
CA GLN A 77 22.09 13.00 7.39
C GLN A 77 22.58 11.68 8.02
N HIS A 78 21.76 11.05 8.86
CA HIS A 78 22.10 9.80 9.55
C HIS A 78 22.30 8.63 8.59
N CYS A 79 21.55 8.61 7.49
CA CYS A 79 21.60 7.53 6.52
C CYS A 79 22.44 7.84 5.29
N GLN A 80 23.01 9.06 5.23
CA GLN A 80 23.79 9.56 4.09
C GLN A 80 23.12 9.29 2.74
N GLY A 81 21.80 9.51 2.67
CA GLY A 81 21.04 9.18 1.48
C GLY A 81 19.59 9.66 1.53
N PHE A 82 18.93 9.50 0.39
CA PHE A 82 17.51 9.80 0.25
C PHE A 82 16.67 8.61 0.72
N LEU A 83 15.69 8.92 1.55
CA LEU A 83 14.49 8.10 1.73
C LEU A 83 13.48 8.50 0.66
N HIS A 84 12.95 7.52 -0.05
CA HIS A 84 11.78 7.68 -0.91
C HIS A 84 10.57 7.01 -0.26
N ILE A 85 9.44 7.71 -0.29
CA ILE A 85 8.14 7.25 0.20
C ILE A 85 7.17 7.29 -0.98
N MET A 86 6.42 6.20 -1.17
CA MET A 86 5.40 6.08 -2.21
C MET A 86 4.15 5.44 -1.61
N VAL A 87 2.97 5.94 -1.94
CA VAL A 87 1.72 5.24 -1.63
C VAL A 87 1.54 4.14 -2.66
N MET A 88 1.38 2.89 -2.22
CA MET A 88 1.13 1.78 -3.12
C MET A 88 -0.29 1.88 -3.70
N PRO A 89 -0.46 1.71 -5.01
CA PRO A 89 -1.78 1.57 -5.61
C PRO A 89 -2.44 0.24 -5.18
N GLN A 90 -3.73 0.10 -5.48
CA GLN A 90 -4.54 -1.07 -5.13
C GLN A 90 -4.11 -2.33 -5.93
N GLY A 91 -3.09 -3.01 -5.42
CA GLY A 91 -2.61 -4.30 -5.89
C GLY A 91 -1.10 -4.45 -5.71
N ASP A 92 -0.57 -5.61 -6.06
CA ASP A 92 0.85 -5.95 -5.97
C ASP A 92 1.60 -5.69 -7.28
N GLU A 93 0.93 -5.15 -8.32
CA GLU A 93 1.49 -5.01 -9.66
C GLU A 93 2.71 -4.06 -9.66
N PHE A 94 2.75 -3.12 -8.72
CA PHE A 94 3.84 -2.16 -8.56
C PHE A 94 4.96 -2.62 -7.61
N LEU A 95 4.77 -3.74 -6.91
CA LEU A 95 5.74 -4.24 -5.94
C LEU A 95 7.08 -4.55 -6.61
N SER A 96 7.04 -5.31 -7.70
CA SER A 96 8.23 -5.73 -8.45
C SER A 96 8.96 -4.53 -9.06
N LEU A 97 8.22 -3.55 -9.60
CA LEU A 97 8.75 -2.31 -10.13
C LEU A 97 9.43 -1.47 -9.04
N TRP A 98 8.81 -1.35 -7.86
CA TRP A 98 9.36 -0.62 -6.72
C TRP A 98 10.67 -1.25 -6.22
N GLN A 99 10.67 -2.57 -6.07
CA GLN A 99 11.84 -3.34 -5.64
C GLN A 99 12.99 -3.24 -6.66
N SER A 100 12.69 -3.41 -7.95
CA SER A 100 13.68 -3.29 -9.03
C SER A 100 14.30 -1.89 -9.09
N ARG A 101 13.46 -0.85 -9.02
CA ARG A 101 13.93 0.54 -8.96
C ARG A 101 14.83 0.77 -7.75
N SER A 102 14.41 0.32 -6.57
CA SER A 102 15.18 0.49 -5.34
C SER A 102 16.52 -0.25 -5.40
N ALA A 103 16.53 -1.47 -5.93
CA ALA A 103 17.75 -2.24 -6.13
C ALA A 103 18.72 -1.54 -7.11
N SER A 104 18.20 -0.91 -8.18
CA SER A 104 19.04 -0.19 -9.16
C SER A 104 19.83 0.98 -8.58
N ILE A 105 19.37 1.55 -7.46
CA ILE A 105 20.07 2.62 -6.72
C ILE A 105 20.70 2.12 -5.43
N ASN A 106 20.88 0.79 -5.29
CA ASN A 106 21.44 0.13 -4.12
C ASN A 106 20.70 0.47 -2.81
N ASN A 107 19.38 0.58 -2.87
CA ASN A 107 18.52 0.78 -1.70
C ASN A 107 17.83 -0.53 -1.29
N ARG A 108 17.44 -0.60 0.00
CA ARG A 108 16.49 -1.59 0.53
C ARG A 108 15.08 -1.02 0.48
N THR A 109 14.10 -1.93 0.50
CA THR A 109 12.68 -1.59 0.58
C THR A 109 12.08 -2.05 1.90
N ALA A 110 11.10 -1.30 2.39
CA ALA A 110 10.20 -1.72 3.45
C ALA A 110 8.79 -1.18 3.16
N PHE A 111 7.80 -1.67 3.90
CA PHE A 111 6.40 -1.32 3.74
C PHE A 111 5.82 -0.96 5.10
N VAL A 112 5.09 0.14 5.17
CA VAL A 112 4.30 0.54 6.32
C VAL A 112 2.84 0.21 6.02
N PHE A 113 2.23 -0.58 6.90
CA PHE A 113 0.82 -0.95 6.81
C PHE A 113 0.29 -1.25 8.21
N GLN A 114 -0.90 -0.75 8.54
CA GLN A 114 -1.48 -0.86 9.87
C GLN A 114 -0.50 -0.40 10.95
N GLN A 115 0.13 0.76 10.71
CA GLN A 115 1.08 1.38 11.62
C GLN A 115 2.34 0.55 11.92
N ARG A 116 2.60 -0.54 11.17
CA ARG A 116 3.75 -1.42 11.34
C ARG A 116 4.64 -1.38 10.12
N ILE A 117 5.96 -1.33 10.34
CA ILE A 117 6.96 -1.48 9.29
C ILE A 117 7.33 -2.95 9.11
N SER A 118 7.34 -3.42 7.87
CA SER A 118 7.73 -4.79 7.49
C SER A 118 8.65 -4.75 6.27
N PRO A 119 9.67 -5.65 6.19
CA PRO A 119 10.44 -5.81 4.96
C PRO A 119 9.63 -6.47 3.83
N GLN A 120 8.50 -7.09 4.16
CA GLN A 120 7.64 -7.82 3.22
C GLN A 120 6.35 -7.04 2.97
N PHE A 121 5.92 -7.02 1.70
CA PHE A 121 4.65 -6.42 1.33
C PHE A 121 3.50 -7.25 1.94
N PRO A 122 2.51 -6.63 2.60
CA PRO A 122 1.42 -7.31 3.28
C PRO A 122 0.34 -7.76 2.27
N SER A 123 0.72 -8.58 1.29
CA SER A 123 -0.10 -8.90 0.11
C SER A 123 -1.50 -9.40 0.48
N PHE A 124 -1.57 -10.44 1.32
CA PHE A 124 -2.84 -11.08 1.68
C PHE A 124 -3.73 -10.14 2.50
N ASP A 125 -3.20 -9.52 3.55
CA ASP A 125 -3.98 -8.67 4.46
C ASP A 125 -4.50 -7.41 3.75
N PHE A 126 -3.66 -6.77 2.94
CA PHE A 126 -4.04 -5.60 2.15
C PHE A 126 -5.08 -5.98 1.08
N TRP A 127 -4.86 -7.07 0.36
CA TRP A 127 -5.81 -7.57 -0.63
C TRP A 127 -7.17 -7.90 -0.01
N TRP A 128 -7.17 -8.63 1.12
CA TRP A 128 -8.39 -9.04 1.80
C TRP A 128 -9.19 -7.83 2.30
N GLN A 129 -8.54 -6.86 2.94
CA GLN A 129 -9.20 -5.64 3.43
C GLN A 129 -9.75 -4.79 2.29
N SER A 130 -8.98 -4.65 1.19
CA SER A 130 -9.41 -3.91 0.01
C SER A 130 -10.62 -4.59 -0.65
N MET A 131 -10.58 -5.91 -0.80
CA MET A 131 -11.68 -6.69 -1.37
C MET A 131 -12.93 -6.61 -0.50
N LEU A 132 -12.80 -6.76 0.82
CA LEU A 132 -13.93 -6.65 1.75
C LEU A 132 -14.53 -5.25 1.72
N HIS A 133 -13.69 -4.21 1.73
CA HIS A 133 -14.16 -2.82 1.64
C HIS A 133 -14.93 -2.57 0.35
N ALA A 134 -14.41 -2.99 -0.81
CA ALA A 134 -15.09 -2.85 -2.10
C ALA A 134 -16.43 -3.61 -2.13
N LEU A 135 -16.48 -4.83 -1.60
CA LEU A 135 -17.72 -5.61 -1.50
C LEU A 135 -18.77 -4.88 -0.66
N LEU A 136 -18.38 -4.37 0.51
CA LEU A 136 -19.27 -3.70 1.44
C LEU A 136 -19.75 -2.34 0.91
N ALA A 137 -18.84 -1.57 0.30
CA ALA A 137 -19.15 -0.32 -0.37
C ALA A 137 -20.24 -0.54 -1.43
N ARG A 138 -20.12 -1.60 -2.23
CA ARG A 138 -21.13 -1.96 -3.23
C ARG A 138 -22.45 -2.46 -2.66
N LEU A 139 -22.42 -3.12 -1.50
CA LEU A 139 -23.64 -3.45 -0.75
C LEU A 139 -24.25 -2.24 -0.04
N HIS A 140 -23.71 -1.03 -0.25
CA HIS A 140 -24.13 0.22 0.38
C HIS A 140 -24.08 0.17 1.91
N ILE A 141 -23.21 -0.67 2.47
CA ILE A 141 -23.00 -0.80 3.91
C ILE A 141 -22.04 0.32 4.33
N LYS A 142 -22.60 1.41 4.86
CA LYS A 142 -21.89 2.66 5.22
C LYS A 142 -20.89 2.54 6.39
N ALA A 143 -20.75 1.38 7.01
CA ALA A 143 -20.15 1.27 8.34
C ALA A 143 -18.64 0.99 8.37
N LEU A 144 -17.94 0.84 7.24
CA LEU A 144 -16.50 0.55 7.27
C LEU A 144 -15.62 1.72 6.86
N THR A 145 -14.66 2.01 7.74
CA THR A 145 -13.47 2.81 7.47
C THR A 145 -12.77 2.26 6.21
N PRO A 146 -12.31 3.12 5.28
CA PRO A 146 -11.50 2.67 4.17
C PRO A 146 -10.24 1.96 4.67
N PRO A 147 -9.74 0.95 3.91
CA PRO A 147 -8.51 0.26 4.28
C PRO A 147 -7.35 1.26 4.32
N GLU A 148 -6.48 1.10 5.32
CA GLU A 148 -5.26 1.92 5.42
C GLU A 148 -4.38 1.68 4.17
N PRO A 149 -3.84 2.73 3.55
CA PRO A 149 -2.99 2.55 2.38
C PRO A 149 -1.65 1.90 2.79
N VAL A 150 -1.12 1.04 1.93
CA VAL A 150 0.26 0.56 2.10
C VAL A 150 1.22 1.63 1.62
N VAL A 151 2.19 2.01 2.45
CA VAL A 151 3.23 2.97 2.10
C VAL A 151 4.54 2.23 1.88
N ALA A 152 5.09 2.33 0.67
CA ALA A 152 6.36 1.76 0.31
C ALA A 152 7.51 2.73 0.59
N LEU A 153 8.57 2.20 1.18
CA LEU A 153 9.79 2.92 1.56
C LEU A 153 10.97 2.38 0.77
N SER A 154 11.90 3.26 0.38
CA SER A 154 13.16 2.92 -0.29
C SER A 154 14.29 3.77 0.28
N PHE A 155 15.34 3.13 0.77
CA PHE A 155 16.37 3.80 1.57
C PHE A 155 17.73 3.09 1.53
N PRO A 156 18.83 3.77 1.91
CA PRO A 156 20.17 3.20 1.88
C PRO A 156 20.32 1.93 2.73
N GLN A 157 21.11 0.96 2.25
CA GLN A 157 21.28 -0.37 2.87
C GLN A 157 21.66 -0.35 4.37
N ARG A 158 22.41 0.68 4.80
CA ARG A 158 22.95 0.82 6.16
C ARG A 158 22.14 1.73 7.08
N CYS A 159 20.93 2.11 6.68
CA CYS A 159 20.09 3.04 7.43
C CYS A 159 19.30 2.33 8.53
N GLU A 160 19.87 2.21 9.73
CA GLU A 160 19.18 1.64 10.90
C GLU A 160 18.15 2.59 11.52
N THR A 161 18.31 3.90 11.35
CA THR A 161 17.41 4.90 11.94
C THR A 161 15.97 4.75 11.47
N LEU A 162 15.76 4.23 10.26
CA LEU A 162 14.41 4.05 9.69
C LEU A 162 13.54 3.05 10.43
N THR A 163 14.10 2.00 11.01
CA THR A 163 13.31 1.03 11.77
C THR A 163 12.85 1.58 13.12
N ARG A 164 13.46 2.70 13.58
CA ARG A 164 13.14 3.36 14.85
C ARG A 164 12.22 4.56 14.69
N LEU A 165 11.93 4.99 13.46
CA LEU A 165 10.98 6.07 13.25
C LEU A 165 9.58 5.61 13.68
N PRO A 166 8.78 6.50 14.28
CA PRO A 166 7.49 6.14 14.81
C PRO A 166 6.45 6.22 13.69
N TRP A 167 6.48 5.23 12.79
CA TRP A 167 5.66 5.17 11.57
C TRP A 167 4.16 5.23 11.81
N GLN A 168 3.69 4.90 13.01
CA GLN A 168 2.30 5.10 13.42
C GLN A 168 1.86 6.56 13.30
N HIS A 169 2.78 7.52 13.43
CA HIS A 169 2.44 8.93 13.32
C HIS A 169 2.24 9.39 11.88
N LEU A 170 2.70 8.62 10.87
CA LEU A 170 2.60 8.97 9.46
C LEU A 170 1.17 9.31 9.05
N PHE A 171 0.18 8.61 9.60
CA PHE A 171 -1.24 8.78 9.27
C PHE A 171 -1.99 9.74 10.20
N THR A 172 -1.32 10.26 11.23
CA THR A 172 -1.92 11.13 12.26
C THR A 172 -1.62 12.61 12.08
N VAL A 173 -0.68 12.96 11.19
CA VAL A 173 -0.24 14.37 11.02
C VAL A 173 -1.26 15.13 10.17
N GLY A 174 -2.39 15.50 10.77
CA GLY A 174 -3.49 16.21 10.09
C GLY A 174 -4.75 16.49 10.91
N GLU A 175 -4.79 16.09 12.19
CA GLU A 175 -5.89 16.44 13.13
C GLU A 175 -5.56 17.69 13.97
N ALA A 176 -5.00 18.74 13.36
CA ALA A 176 -4.80 20.04 14.01
C ALA A 176 -5.54 21.15 13.27
#